data_AF-A0A2E6AFC3-F1
#
_entry.id   AF-A0A2E6AFC3-F1
#
_cell.length_a   1.000
_cell.length_b   1.000
_cell.length_c   1.000
_cell.angle_alpha   90.00
_cell.angle_beta   90.00
_cell.angle_gamma   90.00
#
_symmetry.space_group_name_H-M   'P 1'
#
loop_
_entity.id
_entity.type
_entity.pdbx_description
1 polymer ?
#
loop_
_entity_poly.entity_id
_entity_poly.type
_entity_poly.pdbx_seq_one_letter_code
_entity_poly.pdbx_strand_id
1 'polypeptide(L)'
;MVIASPILVIAALTSARQVWSTAAISSFVMVWAIGHHLPGMMRAYGDPRLFRRFRVRFVLAPLLLLAVCCFTFYFHINSGLLAIASVWGWWHYLMQAYGFSRIYDAKVGSFAVSTRWLDQAMCLCWFAAAVILNDNALYGFLINFYNSGVRIPEAGFFETLRSVVRGITLGVTILFVANLLNRWRQGDRPSLIKPVLMATTFACFWYSAATVTNIVVAYAFFELFHDVQYLTIVWAFNRNRVEKDATLHGFTRWLFQPRVLFVAAYIALIAGYGLLKYGSTKVWVTDQQIQAVLASVFLTSTLLHYYFDGFIWKLRESENRESFDLKSVQPHQMGFSVPPILRHLALWCVFILPLGYLLVAEAMQRIDLQQMKDVEKVQRAVTDNESLAAAAPGSFMAQYALGKTYATLGQDERARDAFQQTLEMNPGFTSANDELRLLDSR
;
A
#
# COMPACT_ATOMS: atom_id res chain seq x y z
N MET A 1 -1.47 4.83 22.62
CA MET A 1 -0.38 5.18 21.69
C MET A 1 -0.80 5.04 20.22
N VAL A 2 -1.19 3.85 19.74
CA VAL A 2 -1.54 3.59 18.32
C VAL A 2 -2.63 4.49 17.76
N ILE A 3 -3.68 4.80 18.53
CA ILE A 3 -4.83 5.61 18.07
C ILE A 3 -4.47 7.09 17.91
N ALA A 4 -3.54 7.59 18.74
CA ALA A 4 -3.09 8.98 18.73
C ALA A 4 -1.91 9.22 17.77
N SER A 5 -1.42 8.18 17.11
CA SER A 5 -0.31 8.29 16.15
C SER A 5 -0.55 9.30 15.02
N PRO A 6 -1.77 9.52 14.48
CA PRO A 6 -2.00 10.57 13.49
C PRO A 6 -1.58 11.96 13.98
N ILE A 7 -1.98 12.32 15.21
CA ILE A 7 -1.69 13.64 15.78
C ILE A 7 -0.19 13.82 15.96
N LEU A 8 0.50 12.78 16.44
CA LEU A 8 1.95 12.80 16.63
C LEU A 8 2.69 12.92 15.30
N VAL A 9 2.25 12.19 14.26
CA VAL A 9 2.86 12.24 12.93
C VAL A 9 2.62 13.59 12.26
N ILE A 10 1.40 14.14 12.34
CA ILE A 10 1.09 15.49 11.82
C ILE A 10 1.98 16.53 12.50
N ALA A 11 2.05 16.51 13.83
CA ALA A 11 2.89 17.43 14.59
C ALA A 11 4.36 17.30 14.18
N ALA A 12 4.89 16.08 14.11
CA ALA A 12 6.26 15.81 13.72
C ALA A 12 6.58 16.30 12.30
N LEU A 13 5.73 16.00 11.31
CA LEU A 13 5.95 16.43 9.92
C LEU A 13 5.79 17.95 9.77
N THR A 14 4.86 18.57 10.50
CA THR A 14 4.68 20.02 10.47
C THR A 14 5.90 20.74 11.05
N SER A 15 6.43 20.25 12.18
CA SER A 15 7.68 20.75 12.75
C SER A 15 8.88 20.48 11.81
N ALA A 16 8.97 19.28 11.23
CA ALA A 16 10.06 18.95 10.31
C ALA A 16 10.09 19.85 9.08
N ARG A 17 8.92 20.23 8.53
CA ARG A 17 8.82 21.17 7.39
C ARG A 17 9.40 22.55 7.67
N GLN A 18 9.56 22.95 8.93
CA GLN A 18 10.17 24.24 9.27
C GLN A 18 11.70 24.22 9.11
N VAL A 19 12.32 23.04 9.09
CA VAL A 19 13.78 22.88 9.12
C VAL A 19 14.28 22.06 7.93
N TRP A 20 13.47 21.12 7.42
CA TRP A 20 13.85 20.19 6.37
C TRP A 20 13.11 20.49 5.07
N SER A 21 13.82 20.33 3.95
CA SER A 21 13.21 20.39 2.63
C SER A 21 12.24 19.23 2.41
N THR A 22 11.30 19.40 1.47
CA THR A 22 10.37 18.32 1.11
C THR A 22 11.09 17.05 0.65
N ALA A 23 12.20 17.20 -0.08
CA ALA A 23 13.01 16.06 -0.52
C ALA A 23 13.64 15.30 0.65
N ALA A 24 14.12 16.02 1.67
CA ALA A 24 14.67 15.41 2.89
C ALA A 24 13.60 14.65 3.68
N ILE A 25 12.41 15.24 3.86
CA ILE A 25 11.27 14.58 4.52
C ILE A 25 10.86 13.31 3.76
N SER A 26 10.79 13.39 2.44
CA SER A 26 10.40 12.26 1.59
C SER A 26 11.42 11.12 1.68
N SER A 27 12.71 11.45 1.67
CA SER A 27 13.80 10.50 1.83
C SER A 27 13.77 9.82 3.20
N PHE A 28 13.54 10.62 4.25
CA PHE A 28 13.38 10.10 5.61
C PHE A 28 12.23 9.10 5.66
N VAL A 29 11.05 9.43 5.15
CA VAL A 29 9.91 8.50 5.19
C VAL A 29 10.16 7.24 4.34
N MET A 30 10.79 7.36 3.18
CA MET A 30 11.11 6.19 2.34
C MET A 30 12.03 5.18 3.06
N VAL A 31 12.93 5.64 3.93
CA VAL A 31 13.74 4.75 4.77
C VAL A 31 12.84 3.93 5.69
N TRP A 32 11.87 4.55 6.36
CA TRP A 32 10.95 3.84 7.26
C TRP A 32 9.97 2.93 6.52
N ALA A 33 9.45 3.40 5.38
CA ALA A 33 8.52 2.66 4.51
C ALA A 33 9.12 1.35 3.97
N ILE A 34 10.45 1.19 4.04
CA ILE A 34 11.12 -0.06 3.67
C ILE A 34 11.64 -0.77 4.90
N GLY A 35 12.16 0.00 5.86
CA GLY A 35 12.57 -0.50 7.16
C GLY A 35 11.49 -1.36 7.83
N HIS A 36 10.22 -0.96 7.73
CA HIS A 36 9.13 -1.68 8.37
C HIS A 36 8.83 -3.06 7.77
N HIS A 37 9.42 -3.42 6.63
CA HIS A 37 9.31 -4.79 6.11
C HIS A 37 10.07 -5.80 6.99
N LEU A 38 11.15 -5.36 7.63
CA LEU A 38 12.12 -6.20 8.33
C LEU A 38 11.49 -7.04 9.47
N PRO A 39 10.61 -6.51 10.33
CA PRO A 39 10.00 -7.27 11.42
C PRO A 39 9.21 -8.50 10.94
N GLY A 40 8.55 -8.41 9.79
CA GLY A 40 7.87 -9.56 9.18
C GLY A 40 8.84 -10.69 8.82
N MET A 41 10.01 -10.34 8.27
CA MET A 41 11.07 -11.31 7.97
C MET A 41 11.72 -11.88 9.24
N MET A 42 12.01 -11.03 10.22
CA MET A 42 12.53 -11.45 11.52
C MET A 42 11.62 -12.49 12.17
N ARG A 43 10.30 -12.33 12.03
CA ARG A 43 9.35 -13.32 12.52
C ARG A 43 9.36 -14.61 11.70
N ALA A 44 9.33 -14.51 10.37
CA ALA A 44 9.26 -15.68 9.50
C ALA A 44 10.47 -16.62 9.66
N TYR A 45 11.66 -16.04 9.88
CA TYR A 45 12.93 -16.80 9.95
C TYR A 45 13.55 -16.88 11.35
N GLY A 46 13.16 -16.01 12.28
CA GLY A 46 13.64 -16.00 13.66
C GLY A 46 12.85 -16.92 14.60
N ASP A 47 11.81 -17.58 14.10
CA ASP A 47 10.99 -18.56 14.83
C ASP A 47 11.07 -19.95 14.17
N PRO A 48 11.82 -20.89 14.76
CA PRO A 48 11.97 -22.24 14.21
C PRO A 48 10.66 -23.03 14.10
N ARG A 49 9.69 -22.80 15.00
CA ARG A 49 8.41 -23.51 15.01
C ARG A 49 7.52 -23.01 13.88
N LEU A 50 7.38 -21.69 13.76
CA LEU A 50 6.63 -21.07 12.67
C LEU A 50 7.25 -21.41 11.32
N PHE A 51 8.59 -21.36 11.21
CA PHE A 51 9.29 -21.73 9.99
C PHE A 51 9.05 -23.18 9.62
N ARG A 52 9.16 -24.13 10.56
CA ARG A 52 8.90 -25.55 10.29
C ARG A 52 7.45 -25.79 9.85
N ARG A 53 6.49 -25.11 10.48
CA ARG A 53 5.05 -25.21 10.15
C ARG A 53 4.74 -24.72 8.75
N PHE A 54 5.40 -23.67 8.29
CA PHE A 54 5.15 -23.05 6.97
C PHE A 54 6.35 -23.14 6.02
N ARG A 55 7.23 -24.14 6.21
CA ARG A 55 8.53 -24.24 5.51
C ARG A 55 8.41 -24.10 4.00
N VAL A 56 7.46 -24.80 3.40
CA VAL A 56 7.21 -24.74 1.95
C VAL A 56 6.89 -23.31 1.51
N ARG A 57 6.08 -22.57 2.28
CA ARG A 57 5.68 -21.19 1.96
C ARG A 57 6.83 -20.21 2.16
N PHE A 58 7.59 -20.35 3.24
CA PHE A 58 8.72 -19.48 3.54
C PHE A 58 9.98 -19.75 2.71
N VAL A 59 10.01 -20.85 1.95
CA VAL A 59 11.08 -21.12 0.99
C VAL A 59 10.62 -20.81 -0.45
N LEU A 60 9.46 -21.32 -0.87
CA LEU A 60 9.02 -21.18 -2.26
C LEU A 60 8.51 -19.78 -2.58
N ALA A 61 7.80 -19.09 -1.67
CA ALA A 61 7.28 -17.76 -1.97
C ALA A 61 8.39 -16.73 -2.22
N PRO A 62 9.46 -16.64 -1.40
CA PRO A 62 10.60 -15.76 -1.70
C PRO A 62 11.27 -16.06 -3.03
N LEU A 63 11.52 -17.34 -3.33
CA LEU A 63 12.17 -17.74 -4.59
C LEU A 63 11.30 -17.40 -5.81
N LEU A 64 9.99 -17.69 -5.73
CA LEU A 64 9.04 -17.35 -6.79
C LEU A 64 8.96 -15.84 -7.01
N LEU A 65 8.77 -15.07 -5.95
CA LEU A 65 8.65 -13.61 -6.04
C LEU A 65 9.94 -12.97 -6.55
N LEU A 66 11.11 -13.45 -6.10
CA LEU A 66 12.40 -12.99 -6.60
C LEU A 66 12.57 -13.31 -8.09
N ALA A 67 12.26 -14.54 -8.51
CA ALA A 67 12.35 -14.94 -9.91
C ALA A 67 11.44 -14.08 -10.80
N VAL A 68 10.20 -13.83 -10.37
CA VAL A 68 9.24 -12.97 -11.08
C VAL A 68 9.75 -11.53 -11.14
N CYS A 69 10.24 -10.96 -10.03
CA CYS A 69 10.81 -9.61 -10.03
C CYS A 69 11.99 -9.52 -10.99
N CYS A 70 12.99 -10.40 -10.84
CA CYS A 70 14.17 -10.42 -11.72
C CYS A 70 13.78 -10.57 -13.19
N PHE A 71 12.85 -11.49 -13.52
CA PHE A 71 12.36 -11.68 -14.88
C PHE A 71 11.75 -10.40 -15.45
N THR A 72 10.80 -9.79 -14.73
CA THR A 72 10.09 -8.60 -15.22
C THR A 72 10.99 -7.39 -15.37
N PHE A 73 11.93 -7.15 -14.45
CA PHE A 73 12.89 -6.05 -14.57
C PHE A 73 13.93 -6.30 -15.67
N TYR A 74 14.39 -7.55 -15.85
CA TYR A 74 15.35 -7.91 -16.89
C TYR A 74 14.78 -7.70 -18.30
N PHE A 75 13.53 -8.09 -18.51
CA PHE A 75 12.83 -7.89 -19.80
C PHE A 75 12.13 -6.52 -19.91
N HIS A 76 12.31 -5.64 -18.92
CA HIS A 76 11.66 -4.33 -18.83
C HIS A 76 10.12 -4.38 -18.91
N ILE A 77 9.47 -5.48 -18.53
CA ILE A 77 7.99 -5.63 -18.53
C ILE A 77 7.45 -5.60 -17.09
N ASN A 78 7.92 -4.65 -16.30
CA ASN A 78 7.67 -4.58 -14.86
C ASN A 78 6.47 -3.69 -14.49
N SER A 79 5.84 -3.00 -15.43
CA SER A 79 4.70 -2.11 -15.15
C SER A 79 3.51 -2.88 -14.56
N GLY A 80 3.18 -4.04 -15.13
CA GLY A 80 2.12 -4.91 -14.61
C GLY A 80 2.38 -5.41 -13.19
N LEU A 81 3.65 -5.74 -12.88
CA LEU A 81 4.05 -6.15 -11.54
C LEU A 81 3.94 -5.00 -10.53
N LEU A 82 4.35 -3.79 -10.93
CA LEU A 82 4.21 -2.60 -10.09
C LEU A 82 2.74 -2.28 -9.82
N ALA A 83 1.86 -2.38 -10.82
CA ALA A 83 0.41 -2.19 -10.64
C ALA A 83 -0.18 -3.17 -9.62
N ILE A 84 0.20 -4.44 -9.69
CA ILE A 84 -0.24 -5.46 -8.73
C ILE A 84 0.34 -5.19 -7.34
N ALA A 85 1.63 -4.82 -7.25
CA ALA A 85 2.24 -4.46 -5.98
C ALA A 85 1.53 -3.27 -5.32
N SER A 86 1.13 -2.25 -6.09
CA SER A 86 0.33 -1.12 -5.59
C SER A 86 -1.04 -1.55 -5.05
N VAL A 87 -1.77 -2.41 -5.78
CA VAL A 87 -3.05 -2.97 -5.29
C VAL A 87 -2.84 -3.74 -3.98
N TRP A 88 -1.78 -4.55 -3.92
CA TRP A 88 -1.46 -5.32 -2.71
C TRP A 88 -1.03 -4.44 -1.55
N GLY A 89 -0.35 -3.32 -1.80
CA GLY A 89 -0.02 -2.32 -0.79
C GLY A 89 -1.27 -1.74 -0.13
N TRP A 90 -2.28 -1.40 -0.93
CA TRP A 90 -3.56 -0.92 -0.40
C TRP A 90 -4.33 -2.00 0.37
N TRP A 91 -4.34 -3.22 -0.18
CA TRP A 91 -4.90 -4.37 0.53
C TRP A 91 -4.20 -4.58 1.88
N HIS A 92 -2.88 -4.42 1.91
CA HIS A 92 -2.09 -4.51 3.12
C HIS A 92 -2.47 -3.43 4.15
N TYR A 93 -2.59 -2.16 3.76
CA TYR A 93 -3.06 -1.09 4.65
C TYR A 93 -4.46 -1.35 5.22
N LEU A 94 -5.37 -1.76 4.35
CA LEU A 94 -6.74 -2.17 4.71
C LEU A 94 -6.72 -3.31 5.73
N MET A 95 -5.96 -4.37 5.45
CA MET A 95 -5.90 -5.56 6.30
C MET A 95 -5.22 -5.30 7.64
N GLN A 96 -4.27 -4.35 7.69
CA GLN A 96 -3.72 -3.86 8.95
C GLN A 96 -4.81 -3.18 9.80
N ALA A 97 -5.53 -2.21 9.22
CA ALA A 97 -6.61 -1.50 9.91
C ALA A 97 -7.69 -2.47 10.43
N TYR A 98 -8.11 -3.41 9.58
CA TYR A 98 -9.05 -4.46 9.94
C TYR A 98 -8.49 -5.37 11.05
N GLY A 99 -7.24 -5.81 10.94
CA GLY A 99 -6.57 -6.64 11.94
C GLY A 99 -6.55 -5.98 13.32
N PHE A 100 -6.21 -4.70 13.38
CA PHE A 100 -6.23 -3.91 14.62
C PHE A 100 -7.64 -3.80 15.20
N SER A 101 -8.64 -3.48 14.37
CA SER A 101 -10.04 -3.47 14.79
C SER A 101 -10.48 -4.79 15.42
N ARG A 102 -10.05 -5.93 14.84
CA ARG A 102 -10.32 -7.25 15.41
C ARG A 102 -9.57 -7.52 16.73
N ILE A 103 -8.35 -7.03 16.89
CA ILE A 103 -7.59 -7.13 18.15
C ILE A 103 -8.32 -6.37 19.26
N TYR A 104 -8.78 -5.14 18.99
CA TYR A 104 -9.51 -4.34 19.98
C TYR A 104 -10.85 -4.97 20.37
N ASP A 105 -11.61 -5.51 19.41
CA ASP A 105 -12.83 -6.26 19.71
C ASP A 105 -12.55 -7.52 20.53
N ALA A 106 -11.47 -8.24 20.21
CA ALA A 106 -11.10 -9.44 20.96
C ALA A 106 -10.73 -9.14 22.42
N LYS A 107 -10.12 -7.97 22.70
CA LYS A 107 -9.78 -7.53 24.06
C LYS A 107 -11.01 -7.26 24.94
N VAL A 108 -12.14 -6.90 24.34
CA VAL A 108 -13.41 -6.71 25.05
C VAL A 108 -14.35 -7.92 24.93
N GLY A 109 -13.86 -9.03 24.37
CA GLY A 109 -14.63 -10.26 24.23
C GLY A 109 -15.69 -10.25 23.12
N SER A 110 -15.64 -9.31 22.17
CA SER A 110 -16.63 -9.22 21.08
C SER A 110 -16.20 -10.02 19.85
N PHE A 111 -16.98 -11.06 19.52
CA PHE A 111 -16.66 -12.02 18.45
C PHE A 111 -17.79 -12.25 17.44
N ALA A 112 -18.83 -11.40 17.46
CA ALA A 112 -19.97 -11.52 16.56
C ALA A 112 -19.55 -11.57 15.08
N VAL A 113 -20.08 -12.56 14.35
CA VAL A 113 -19.76 -12.79 12.93
C VAL A 113 -20.22 -11.63 12.05
N SER A 114 -21.39 -11.03 12.34
CA SER A 114 -21.90 -9.85 11.62
C SER A 114 -20.94 -8.67 11.75
N THR A 115 -20.48 -8.39 12.97
CA THR A 115 -19.50 -7.33 13.26
C THR A 115 -18.22 -7.55 12.46
N ARG A 116 -17.70 -8.78 12.43
CA ARG A 116 -16.49 -9.12 11.65
C ARG A 116 -16.64 -8.80 10.15
N TRP A 117 -17.75 -9.17 9.54
CA TRP A 117 -17.98 -8.91 8.11
C TRP A 117 -18.16 -7.42 7.82
N LEU A 118 -18.87 -6.70 8.68
CA LEU A 118 -19.05 -5.26 8.55
C LEU A 118 -17.76 -4.49 8.79
N ASP A 119 -16.92 -4.91 9.75
CA ASP A 119 -15.59 -4.33 9.97
C ASP A 119 -14.73 -4.44 8.70
N GLN A 120 -14.72 -5.62 8.07
CA GLN A 120 -13.96 -5.84 6.83
C GLN A 120 -14.54 -5.04 5.66
N ALA A 121 -15.87 -5.00 5.54
CA ALA A 121 -16.55 -4.23 4.50
C ALA A 121 -16.29 -2.73 4.65
N MET A 122 -16.30 -2.19 5.88
CA MET A 122 -15.93 -0.81 6.18
C MET A 122 -14.52 -0.49 5.71
N CYS A 123 -13.54 -1.32 6.06
CA CYS A 123 -12.16 -1.13 5.60
C CYS A 123 -12.08 -1.19 4.06
N LEU A 124 -12.75 -2.15 3.42
CA LEU A 124 -12.75 -2.26 1.96
C LEU A 124 -13.36 -1.05 1.27
N CYS A 125 -14.57 -0.65 1.66
CA CYS A 125 -15.28 0.42 0.96
C CYS A 125 -14.64 1.79 1.20
N TRP A 126 -14.17 2.09 2.41
CA TRP A 126 -13.56 3.39 2.70
C TRP A 126 -12.18 3.57 2.06
N PHE A 127 -11.34 2.52 1.99
CA PHE A 127 -10.08 2.58 1.25
C PHE A 127 -10.32 2.67 -0.27
N ALA A 128 -11.23 1.86 -0.82
CA ALA A 128 -11.56 1.92 -2.25
C ALA A 128 -12.17 3.27 -2.65
N ALA A 129 -13.04 3.84 -1.80
CA ALA A 129 -13.64 5.14 -2.03
C ALA A 129 -12.63 6.28 -2.02
N ALA A 130 -11.60 6.23 -1.17
CA ALA A 130 -10.55 7.25 -1.15
C ALA A 130 -9.82 7.36 -2.51
N VAL A 131 -9.64 6.23 -3.18
CA VAL A 131 -8.98 6.18 -4.48
C VAL A 131 -9.95 6.56 -5.59
N ILE A 132 -11.11 5.90 -5.67
CA ILE A 132 -12.02 6.01 -6.80
C ILE A 132 -12.72 7.38 -6.83
N LEU A 133 -12.99 7.97 -5.67
CA LEU A 133 -13.66 9.27 -5.56
C LEU A 133 -12.68 10.46 -5.57
N ASN A 134 -11.38 10.20 -5.68
CA ASN A 134 -10.37 11.25 -5.79
C ASN A 134 -9.62 11.13 -7.12
N ASP A 135 -9.67 12.18 -7.94
CA ASP A 135 -9.13 12.14 -9.30
C ASP A 135 -7.60 11.99 -9.36
N ASN A 136 -6.84 12.57 -8.42
CA ASN A 136 -5.39 12.40 -8.40
C ASN A 136 -4.98 10.98 -8.00
N ALA A 137 -5.64 10.41 -6.99
CA ALA A 137 -5.41 9.03 -6.59
C ALA A 137 -5.85 8.05 -7.68
N LEU A 138 -7.00 8.30 -8.32
CA LEU A 138 -7.49 7.51 -9.44
C LEU A 138 -6.54 7.59 -10.63
N TYR A 139 -6.07 8.77 -11.03
CA TYR A 139 -5.09 8.90 -12.11
C TYR A 139 -3.80 8.13 -11.81
N GLY A 140 -3.26 8.27 -10.60
CA GLY A 140 -2.09 7.52 -10.14
C GLY A 140 -2.30 6.01 -10.12
N PHE A 141 -3.54 5.56 -9.92
CA PHE A 141 -3.90 4.15 -10.08
C PHE A 141 -3.93 3.72 -11.54
N LEU A 142 -4.67 4.45 -12.38
CA LEU A 142 -4.89 4.13 -13.78
C LEU A 142 -3.59 4.09 -14.58
N ILE A 143 -2.66 5.02 -14.31
CA ILE A 143 -1.39 5.08 -15.03
C ILE A 143 -0.56 3.80 -14.85
N ASN A 144 -0.62 3.15 -13.68
CA ASN A 144 0.09 1.90 -13.43
C ASN A 144 -0.45 0.75 -14.29
N PHE A 145 -1.77 0.68 -14.49
CA PHE A 145 -2.40 -0.32 -15.36
C PHE A 145 -2.22 0.02 -16.83
N TYR A 146 -2.34 1.29 -17.19
CA TYR A 146 -2.09 1.77 -18.54
C TYR A 146 -0.67 1.42 -19.02
N ASN A 147 0.34 1.67 -18.19
CA ASN A 147 1.74 1.33 -18.49
C ASN A 147 1.99 -0.17 -18.69
N SER A 148 1.06 -1.02 -18.25
CA SER A 148 1.09 -2.47 -18.46
C SER A 148 0.33 -2.94 -19.72
N GLY A 149 -0.05 -2.04 -20.61
CA GLY A 149 -0.75 -2.36 -21.86
C GLY A 149 -2.26 -2.50 -21.74
N VAL A 150 -2.83 -2.20 -20.58
CA VAL A 150 -4.29 -2.22 -20.39
C VAL A 150 -4.90 -0.93 -20.92
N ARG A 151 -5.94 -1.06 -21.76
CA ARG A 151 -6.71 0.09 -22.23
C ARG A 151 -7.60 0.63 -21.12
N ILE A 152 -7.65 1.95 -21.01
CA ILE A 152 -8.50 2.64 -20.04
C ILE A 152 -9.94 2.66 -20.54
N PRO A 153 -10.94 2.28 -19.72
CA PRO A 153 -12.35 2.42 -20.05
C PRO A 153 -12.74 3.87 -20.37
N GLU A 154 -13.87 4.06 -21.05
CA GLU A 154 -14.42 5.39 -21.29
C GLU A 154 -14.80 6.13 -19.99
N ALA A 155 -14.86 7.45 -20.04
CA ALA A 155 -15.17 8.28 -18.86
C ALA A 155 -16.50 7.92 -18.19
N GLY A 156 -17.51 7.52 -18.96
CA GLY A 156 -18.82 7.09 -18.44
C GLY A 156 -18.77 5.88 -17.51
N PHE A 157 -17.80 4.98 -17.72
CA PHE A 157 -17.53 3.87 -16.80
C PHE A 157 -17.13 4.37 -15.41
N PHE A 158 -16.25 5.38 -15.34
CA PHE A 158 -15.75 5.93 -14.08
C PHE A 158 -16.82 6.71 -13.34
N GLU A 159 -17.70 7.44 -14.03
CA GLU A 159 -18.86 8.08 -13.39
C GLU A 159 -19.82 7.08 -12.75
N THR A 160 -20.08 5.97 -13.45
CA THR A 160 -20.89 4.86 -12.92
C THR A 160 -20.20 4.22 -11.72
N LEU A 161 -18.89 3.94 -11.84
CA LEU A 161 -18.09 3.35 -10.77
C LEU A 161 -18.08 4.23 -9.51
N ARG A 162 -17.88 5.54 -9.66
CA ARG A 162 -17.96 6.52 -8.55
C ARG A 162 -19.32 6.47 -7.86
N SER A 163 -20.41 6.44 -8.62
CA SER A 163 -21.76 6.37 -8.08
C SER A 163 -22.02 5.08 -7.30
N VAL A 164 -21.59 3.94 -7.84
CA VAL A 164 -21.69 2.63 -7.17
C VAL A 164 -20.87 2.63 -5.88
N VAL A 165 -19.63 3.10 -5.91
CA VAL A 165 -18.75 3.14 -4.74
C VAL A 165 -19.31 4.07 -3.66
N ARG A 166 -19.86 5.23 -4.01
CA ARG A 166 -20.57 6.11 -3.05
C ARG A 166 -21.74 5.37 -2.39
N GLY A 167 -22.59 4.73 -3.18
CA GLY A 167 -23.75 3.99 -2.68
C GLY A 167 -23.38 2.84 -1.75
N ILE A 168 -22.41 2.01 -2.14
CA ILE A 168 -21.92 0.88 -1.33
C ILE A 168 -21.28 1.39 -0.03
N THR A 169 -20.41 2.40 -0.08
CA THR A 169 -19.75 2.94 1.11
C THR A 169 -20.77 3.53 2.09
N LEU A 170 -21.78 4.26 1.61
CA LEU A 170 -22.87 4.76 2.44
C LEU A 170 -23.68 3.62 3.08
N GLY A 171 -24.11 2.64 2.27
CA GLY A 171 -24.89 1.50 2.75
C GLY A 171 -24.15 0.68 3.81
N VAL A 172 -22.87 0.35 3.57
CA VAL A 172 -22.02 -0.36 4.52
C VAL A 172 -21.83 0.45 5.81
N THR A 173 -21.64 1.77 5.71
CA THR A 173 -21.49 2.64 6.88
C THR A 173 -22.76 2.65 7.74
N ILE A 174 -23.94 2.74 7.12
CA ILE A 174 -25.23 2.67 7.83
C ILE A 174 -25.38 1.32 8.53
N LEU A 175 -25.12 0.21 7.82
CA LEU A 175 -25.21 -1.14 8.39
C LEU A 175 -24.21 -1.36 9.53
N PHE A 176 -23.00 -0.81 9.41
CA PHE A 176 -21.99 -0.85 10.46
C PHE A 176 -22.46 -0.13 11.73
N VAL A 177 -22.98 1.10 11.61
CA VAL A 177 -23.49 1.87 12.75
C VAL A 177 -24.71 1.19 13.37
N ALA A 178 -25.65 0.72 12.54
CA ALA A 178 -26.83 0.00 13.02
C ALA A 178 -26.45 -1.28 13.77
N ASN A 179 -25.49 -2.07 13.26
CA ASN A 179 -24.97 -3.24 13.96
C ASN A 179 -24.27 -2.84 15.26
N LEU A 180 -23.42 -1.80 15.27
CA LEU A 180 -22.74 -1.33 16.48
C LEU A 180 -23.74 -0.97 17.58
N LEU A 181 -24.78 -0.18 17.26
CA LEU A 181 -25.84 0.20 18.19
C LEU A 181 -26.66 -1.01 18.68
N ASN A 182 -27.01 -1.92 17.77
CA ASN A 182 -27.75 -3.13 18.11
C ASN A 182 -26.94 -4.05 19.05
N ARG A 183 -25.66 -4.27 18.75
CA ARG A 183 -24.74 -5.04 19.61
C ARG A 183 -24.60 -4.41 21.00
N TRP A 184 -24.53 -3.08 21.06
CA TRP A 184 -24.52 -2.33 22.33
C TRP A 184 -25.77 -2.52 23.16
N ARG A 185 -26.95 -2.47 22.53
CA ARG A 185 -28.24 -2.73 23.19
C ARG A 185 -28.36 -4.17 23.69
N GLN A 186 -27.79 -5.13 22.97
CA GLN A 186 -27.81 -6.56 23.31
C GLN A 186 -26.76 -6.96 24.37
N GLY A 187 -25.91 -6.04 24.83
CA GLY A 187 -24.87 -6.31 25.83
C GLY A 187 -23.56 -6.88 25.28
N ASP A 188 -23.52 -7.36 24.03
CA ASP A 188 -22.29 -7.75 23.32
C ASP A 188 -21.60 -6.50 22.74
N ARG A 189 -21.03 -5.67 23.61
CA ARG A 189 -20.50 -4.35 23.24
C ARG A 189 -19.16 -4.47 22.49
N PRO A 190 -19.10 -4.14 21.17
CA PRO A 190 -17.83 -4.04 20.46
C PRO A 190 -16.99 -2.88 21.00
N SER A 191 -15.68 -2.93 20.77
CA SER A 191 -14.76 -1.94 21.34
C SER A 191 -15.05 -0.54 20.80
N LEU A 192 -15.15 0.47 21.67
CA LEU A 192 -15.25 1.88 21.26
C LEU A 192 -13.97 2.41 20.62
N ILE A 193 -12.84 1.75 20.88
CA ILE A 193 -11.57 2.12 20.26
C ILE A 193 -11.58 1.82 18.76
N LYS A 194 -12.28 0.78 18.35
CA LYS A 194 -12.38 0.34 16.96
C LYS A 194 -12.90 1.44 16.01
N PRO A 195 -14.09 2.05 16.24
CA PRO A 195 -14.58 3.10 15.35
C PRO A 195 -13.67 4.34 15.35
N VAL A 196 -13.04 4.68 16.47
CA VAL A 196 -12.06 5.78 16.52
C VAL A 196 -10.85 5.47 15.65
N LEU A 197 -10.29 4.26 15.76
CA LEU A 197 -9.18 3.80 14.93
C LEU A 197 -9.54 3.81 13.43
N MET A 198 -10.71 3.30 13.07
CA MET A 198 -11.20 3.29 11.69
C MET A 198 -11.36 4.72 11.16
N ALA A 199 -12.05 5.59 11.92
CA ALA A 199 -12.25 6.98 11.53
C ALA A 199 -10.92 7.73 11.33
N THR A 200 -9.97 7.59 12.25
CA THR A 200 -8.67 8.26 12.11
C THR A 200 -7.84 7.69 10.96
N THR A 201 -7.83 6.37 10.77
CA THR A 201 -7.11 5.72 9.67
C THR A 201 -7.69 6.13 8.32
N PHE A 202 -9.02 6.08 8.17
CA PHE A 202 -9.70 6.47 6.93
C PHE A 202 -9.51 7.95 6.65
N ALA A 203 -9.65 8.82 7.66
CA ALA A 203 -9.40 10.25 7.49
C ALA A 203 -7.97 10.53 7.05
N CYS A 204 -6.97 9.86 7.64
CA CYS A 204 -5.57 10.01 7.21
C CYS A 204 -5.35 9.53 5.78
N PHE A 205 -5.91 8.38 5.40
CA PHE A 205 -5.78 7.85 4.06
C PHE A 205 -6.48 8.74 3.02
N TRP A 206 -7.69 9.22 3.32
CA TRP A 206 -8.42 10.18 2.49
C TRP A 206 -7.70 11.51 2.37
N TYR A 207 -7.13 12.03 3.45
CA TYR A 207 -6.31 13.24 3.42
C TYR A 207 -5.09 13.06 2.50
N SER A 208 -4.41 11.92 2.61
CA SER A 208 -3.29 11.57 1.73
C SER A 208 -3.70 11.39 0.27
N ALA A 209 -4.89 10.87 0.01
CA ALA A 209 -5.44 10.77 -1.34
C ALA A 209 -5.88 12.14 -1.88
N ALA A 210 -6.42 13.02 -1.04
CA ALA A 210 -7.16 14.19 -1.49
C ALA A 210 -6.43 15.53 -1.48
N THR A 211 -5.47 15.77 -0.58
CA THR A 211 -5.23 17.16 -0.14
C THR A 211 -3.78 17.60 -0.05
N VAL A 212 -2.89 17.21 -0.97
CA VAL A 212 -1.58 17.88 -1.00
C VAL A 212 -1.15 18.22 -2.42
N THR A 213 -0.90 19.51 -2.62
CA THR A 213 -0.16 20.12 -3.74
C THR A 213 1.21 19.47 -3.99
N ASN A 214 1.71 18.75 -2.97
CA ASN A 214 2.88 17.90 -2.97
C ASN A 214 2.48 16.46 -2.57
N ILE A 215 2.16 15.65 -3.57
CA ILE A 215 1.75 14.24 -3.42
C ILE A 215 2.73 13.40 -2.60
N VAL A 216 4.02 13.77 -2.62
CA VAL A 216 5.07 13.04 -1.91
C VAL A 216 4.89 13.18 -0.40
N VAL A 217 4.52 14.36 0.10
CA VAL A 217 4.28 14.52 1.53
C VAL A 217 2.97 13.87 1.97
N ALA A 218 1.96 13.85 1.09
CA ALA A 218 0.69 13.17 1.36
C ALA A 218 0.91 11.66 1.55
N TYR A 219 1.62 11.04 0.60
CA TYR A 219 2.00 9.64 0.66
C TYR A 219 2.87 9.37 1.90
N ALA A 220 3.89 10.21 2.11
CA ALA A 220 4.78 10.08 3.25
C ALA A 220 4.06 10.19 4.61
N PHE A 221 3.01 11.00 4.71
CA PHE A 221 2.21 11.09 5.94
C PHE A 221 1.54 9.76 6.29
N PHE A 222 0.81 9.18 5.33
CA PHE A 222 0.10 7.93 5.59
C PHE A 222 1.06 6.76 5.81
N GLU A 223 2.14 6.68 5.02
CA GLU A 223 3.20 5.68 5.21
C GLU A 223 3.79 5.75 6.61
N LEU A 224 4.20 6.94 7.07
CA LEU A 224 4.80 7.07 8.39
C LEU A 224 3.81 6.75 9.52
N PHE A 225 2.54 7.14 9.35
CA PHE A 225 1.46 6.76 10.26
C PHE A 225 1.28 5.23 10.32
N HIS A 226 1.18 4.59 9.16
CA HIS A 226 1.07 3.14 9.01
C HIS A 226 2.24 2.42 9.68
N ASP A 227 3.47 2.88 9.43
CA ASP A 227 4.71 2.34 9.98
C ASP A 227 4.74 2.42 11.51
N VAL A 228 4.41 3.59 12.08
CA VAL A 228 4.42 3.79 13.53
C VAL A 228 3.43 2.84 14.21
N GLN A 229 2.24 2.68 13.66
CA GLN A 229 1.26 1.74 14.20
C GLN A 229 1.76 0.29 14.11
N TYR A 230 2.25 -0.10 12.94
CA TYR A 230 2.78 -1.44 12.67
C TYR A 230 3.91 -1.79 13.63
N LEU A 231 4.96 -0.97 13.65
CA LEU A 231 6.18 -1.21 14.43
C LEU A 231 5.90 -1.27 15.93
N THR A 232 4.99 -0.42 16.43
CA THR A 232 4.56 -0.43 17.83
C THR A 232 3.90 -1.75 18.20
N ILE A 233 2.96 -2.22 17.38
CA ILE A 233 2.20 -3.44 17.67
C ILE A 233 3.07 -4.67 17.50
N VAL A 234 3.91 -4.72 16.47
CA VAL A 234 4.84 -5.85 16.24
C VAL A 234 5.89 -5.95 17.35
N TRP A 235 6.38 -4.81 17.86
CA TRP A 235 7.24 -4.80 19.04
C TRP A 235 6.53 -5.38 20.26
N ALA A 236 5.34 -4.87 20.60
CA ALA A 236 4.56 -5.35 21.74
C ALA A 236 4.23 -6.85 21.62
N PHE A 237 3.85 -7.29 20.42
CA PHE A 237 3.57 -8.69 20.10
C PHE A 237 4.79 -9.59 20.36
N ASN A 238 5.97 -9.25 19.82
CA ASN A 238 7.16 -10.08 20.01
C ASN A 238 7.69 -10.00 21.45
N ARG A 239 7.50 -8.87 22.14
CA ARG A 239 7.83 -8.75 23.56
C ARG A 239 7.01 -9.70 24.42
N ASN A 240 5.69 -9.72 24.22
CA ASN A 240 4.78 -10.64 24.90
C ASN A 240 5.15 -12.10 24.62
N ARG A 241 5.58 -12.42 23.39
CA ARG A 241 6.06 -13.76 23.04
C ARG A 241 7.31 -14.17 23.77
N VAL A 242 8.32 -13.31 23.82
CA VAL A 242 9.57 -13.58 24.54
C VAL A 242 9.32 -13.79 26.04
N GLU A 243 8.30 -13.13 26.59
CA GLU A 243 7.88 -13.30 27.97
C GLU A 243 7.18 -14.64 28.24
N LYS A 244 6.32 -15.10 27.32
CA LYS A 244 5.45 -16.26 27.53
C LYS A 244 5.99 -17.58 26.97
N ASP A 245 6.75 -17.55 25.87
CA ASP A 245 7.30 -18.74 25.24
C ASP A 245 8.78 -18.91 25.64
N ALA A 246 9.01 -19.78 26.61
CA ALA A 246 10.36 -20.12 27.08
C ALA A 246 11.24 -20.76 26.00
N THR A 247 10.66 -21.27 24.91
CA THR A 247 11.40 -21.95 23.83
C THR A 247 11.92 -21.01 22.76
N LEU A 248 11.56 -19.73 22.80
CA LEU A 248 12.17 -18.71 21.97
C LEU A 248 13.56 -18.38 22.51
N HIS A 249 14.58 -18.54 21.66
CA HIS A 249 15.99 -18.33 21.98
C HIS A 249 16.69 -17.49 20.89
N GLY A 250 17.97 -17.21 21.07
CA GLY A 250 18.81 -16.53 20.08
C GLY A 250 18.43 -15.07 19.83
N PHE A 251 18.52 -14.63 18.57
CA PHE A 251 18.33 -13.24 18.16
C PHE A 251 16.97 -12.67 18.58
N THR A 252 15.89 -13.43 18.37
CA THR A 252 14.53 -13.00 18.73
C THR A 252 14.41 -12.76 20.24
N ARG A 253 14.93 -13.67 21.07
CA ARG A 253 14.91 -13.47 22.54
C ARG A 253 15.77 -12.29 22.94
N TRP A 254 16.96 -12.13 22.35
CA TRP A 254 17.88 -11.04 22.66
C TRP A 254 17.30 -9.66 22.33
N LEU A 255 16.69 -9.50 21.15
CA LEU A 255 16.20 -8.21 20.66
C LEU A 255 14.92 -7.75 21.38
N PHE A 256 13.99 -8.64 21.72
CA PHE A 256 12.69 -8.24 22.30
C PHE A 256 12.67 -8.30 23.84
N GLN A 257 13.78 -7.90 24.47
CA GLN A 257 13.88 -7.74 25.92
C GLN A 257 13.30 -6.38 26.38
N PRO A 258 12.84 -6.25 27.65
CA PRO A 258 12.20 -5.04 28.15
C PRO A 258 13.23 -3.98 28.56
N ARG A 259 14.17 -3.63 27.67
CA ARG A 259 15.17 -2.57 27.91
C ARG A 259 15.21 -1.58 26.75
N VAL A 260 15.34 -0.29 27.08
CA VAL A 260 15.37 0.81 26.09
C VAL A 260 16.46 0.61 25.04
N LEU A 261 17.63 0.08 25.45
CA LEU A 261 18.72 -0.24 24.53
C LEU A 261 18.27 -1.13 23.37
N PHE A 262 17.40 -2.11 23.61
CA PHE A 262 16.95 -3.02 22.57
C PHE A 262 15.82 -2.44 21.70
N VAL A 263 15.02 -1.52 22.25
CA VAL A 263 14.13 -0.68 21.44
C VAL A 263 14.97 0.15 20.45
N ALA A 264 16.05 0.77 20.93
CA ALA A 264 16.97 1.53 20.08
C ALA A 264 17.65 0.63 19.03
N ALA A 265 18.08 -0.58 19.40
CA ALA A 265 18.64 -1.55 18.47
C ALA A 265 17.62 -1.98 17.39
N TYR A 266 16.36 -2.20 17.76
CA TYR A 266 15.28 -2.53 16.83
C TYR A 266 15.04 -1.39 15.82
N ILE A 267 14.94 -0.16 16.32
CA ILE A 267 14.80 1.04 15.49
C ILE A 267 16.01 1.20 14.55
N ALA A 268 17.23 0.97 15.05
CA ALA A 268 18.45 1.07 14.26
C ALA A 268 18.52 0.00 13.15
N LEU A 269 18.08 -1.23 13.41
CA LEU A 269 18.00 -2.29 12.40
C LEU A 269 17.00 -1.96 11.30
N ILE A 270 15.83 -1.43 11.67
CA ILE A 270 14.80 -0.97 10.74
C ILE A 270 15.34 0.17 9.86
N ALA A 271 15.92 1.20 10.48
CA ALA A 271 16.50 2.32 9.77
C ALA A 271 17.65 1.87 8.85
N GLY A 272 18.53 0.99 9.34
CA GLY A 272 19.62 0.41 8.56
C GLY A 272 19.14 -0.36 7.33
N TYR A 273 18.09 -1.18 7.50
CA TYR A 273 17.48 -1.90 6.37
C TYR A 273 16.87 -0.94 5.33
N GLY A 274 16.17 0.09 5.79
CA GLY A 274 15.63 1.14 4.91
C GLY A 274 16.71 1.93 4.17
N LEU A 275 17.82 2.24 4.84
CA LEU A 275 18.96 2.95 4.27
C LEU A 275 19.62 2.17 3.12
N LEU A 276 19.55 0.83 3.11
CA LEU A 276 20.04 0.03 1.99
C LEU A 276 19.32 0.38 0.68
N LYS A 277 17.99 0.57 0.71
CA LYS A 277 17.24 1.00 -0.49
C LYS A 277 17.56 2.44 -0.85
N TYR A 278 17.61 3.31 0.14
CA TYR A 278 17.91 4.73 -0.10
C TYR A 278 19.29 4.89 -0.77
N GLY A 279 20.33 4.29 -0.20
CA GLY A 279 21.68 4.37 -0.74
C GLY A 279 21.80 3.74 -2.13
N SER A 280 21.19 2.57 -2.35
CA SER A 280 21.25 1.89 -3.66
C SER A 280 20.54 2.63 -4.79
N THR A 281 19.45 3.35 -4.51
CA THR A 281 18.64 4.02 -5.55
C THR A 281 19.04 5.47 -5.81
N LYS A 282 19.77 6.11 -4.88
CA LYS A 282 20.06 7.55 -4.96
C LYS A 282 21.54 7.92 -4.88
N VAL A 283 22.40 7.09 -4.29
CA VAL A 283 23.74 7.54 -3.88
C VAL A 283 24.87 6.62 -4.35
N TRP A 284 24.69 5.30 -4.29
CA TRP A 284 25.81 4.36 -4.36
C TRP A 284 25.94 3.63 -5.70
N VAL A 285 24.88 3.58 -6.51
CA VAL A 285 24.85 2.76 -7.73
C VAL A 285 24.38 3.59 -8.92
N THR A 286 25.27 3.77 -9.90
CA THR A 286 24.98 4.43 -11.18
C THR A 286 24.70 3.45 -12.31
N ASP A 287 25.11 2.19 -12.16
CA ASP A 287 24.91 1.13 -13.16
C ASP A 287 23.44 0.68 -13.23
N GLN A 288 22.87 0.70 -14.44
CA GLN A 288 21.46 0.37 -14.68
C GLN A 288 21.12 -1.09 -14.38
N GLN A 289 22.03 -2.04 -14.65
CA GLN A 289 21.80 -3.45 -14.38
C GLN A 289 21.79 -3.71 -12.87
N ILE A 290 22.74 -3.12 -12.13
CA ILE A 290 22.76 -3.23 -10.67
C ILE A 290 21.50 -2.58 -10.07
N GLN A 291 21.05 -1.44 -10.60
CA GLN A 291 19.78 -0.83 -10.17
C GLN A 291 18.58 -1.74 -10.41
N ALA A 292 18.50 -2.43 -11.56
CA ALA A 292 17.43 -3.38 -11.86
C ALA A 292 17.42 -4.59 -10.91
N VAL A 293 18.60 -5.13 -10.59
CA VAL A 293 18.74 -6.22 -9.61
C VAL A 293 18.28 -5.76 -8.22
N LEU A 294 18.73 -4.59 -7.77
CA LEU A 294 18.35 -4.05 -6.46
C LEU A 294 16.86 -3.71 -6.40
N ALA A 295 16.29 -3.13 -7.46
CA ALA A 295 14.85 -2.91 -7.58
C ALA A 295 14.06 -4.23 -7.45
N SER A 296 14.56 -5.31 -8.08
CA SER A 296 13.98 -6.64 -7.97
C SER A 296 14.01 -7.17 -6.53
N VAL A 297 15.13 -7.01 -5.82
CA VAL A 297 15.28 -7.42 -4.41
C VAL A 297 14.35 -6.63 -3.50
N PHE A 298 14.26 -5.30 -3.65
CA PHE A 298 13.40 -4.47 -2.82
C PHE A 298 11.91 -4.69 -3.10
N LEU A 299 11.51 -4.88 -4.37
CA LEU A 299 10.13 -5.22 -4.69
C LEU A 299 9.76 -6.61 -4.16
N THR A 300 10.68 -7.56 -4.22
CA THR A 300 10.51 -8.88 -3.57
C THR A 300 10.30 -8.72 -2.08
N SER A 301 11.10 -7.87 -1.41
CA SER A 301 10.90 -7.55 0.01
C SER A 301 9.52 -6.98 0.29
N THR A 302 9.05 -6.04 -0.53
CA THR A 302 7.72 -5.43 -0.39
C THR A 302 6.62 -6.48 -0.49
N LEU A 303 6.64 -7.32 -1.53
CA LEU A 303 5.65 -8.38 -1.73
C LEU A 303 5.70 -9.44 -0.62
N LEU A 304 6.90 -9.79 -0.15
CA LEU A 304 7.08 -10.70 0.97
C LEU A 304 6.57 -10.11 2.29
N HIS A 305 6.76 -8.81 2.52
CA HIS A 305 6.20 -8.15 3.68
C HIS A 305 4.67 -8.28 3.70
N TYR A 306 4.00 -7.95 2.59
CA TYR A 306 2.54 -8.12 2.47
C TYR A 306 2.09 -9.57 2.73
N TYR A 307 2.86 -10.54 2.24
CA TYR A 307 2.57 -11.96 2.42
C TYR A 307 2.79 -12.45 3.86
N PHE A 308 3.91 -12.08 4.48
CA PHE A 308 4.32 -12.50 5.83
C PHE A 308 3.46 -11.86 6.92
N ASP A 309 2.97 -10.65 6.71
CA ASP A 309 2.01 -10.00 7.59
C ASP A 309 0.73 -10.81 7.78
N GLY A 310 0.33 -11.56 6.75
CA GLY A 310 -0.76 -12.51 6.83
C GLY A 310 -0.57 -13.61 7.89
N PHE A 311 0.61 -13.78 8.48
CA PHE A 311 0.87 -14.72 9.57
C PHE A 311 0.83 -14.05 10.96
N ILE A 312 0.90 -12.72 11.03
CA ILE A 312 0.89 -11.94 12.27
C ILE A 312 -0.52 -11.67 12.78
N TRP A 313 -1.41 -11.26 11.88
CA TRP A 313 -2.74 -10.75 12.23
C TRP A 313 -3.81 -11.83 12.42
N LYS A 314 -3.49 -13.11 12.20
CA LYS A 314 -4.46 -14.21 12.22
C LYS A 314 -4.83 -14.60 13.65
N LEU A 315 -5.85 -13.94 14.22
CA LEU A 315 -6.42 -14.26 15.54
C LEU A 315 -7.14 -15.62 15.63
N ARG A 316 -7.21 -16.37 14.53
CA ARG A 316 -7.67 -17.77 14.52
C ARG A 316 -6.58 -18.74 14.97
N GLU A 317 -5.31 -18.32 14.96
CA GLU A 317 -4.18 -19.10 15.45
C GLU A 317 -4.03 -18.86 16.95
N SER A 318 -4.02 -19.92 17.76
CA SER A 318 -3.91 -19.82 19.22
C SER A 318 -2.65 -19.06 19.67
N GLU A 319 -1.51 -19.35 19.03
CA GLU A 319 -0.23 -18.70 19.31
C GLU A 319 -0.31 -17.16 19.14
N ASN A 320 -1.00 -16.70 18.09
CA ASN A 320 -1.19 -15.26 17.88
C ASN A 320 -2.08 -14.65 18.97
N ARG A 321 -3.13 -15.37 19.39
CA ARG A 321 -4.03 -14.91 20.46
C ARG A 321 -3.27 -14.74 21.78
N GLU A 322 -2.48 -15.74 22.16
CA GLU A 322 -1.69 -15.72 23.40
C GLU A 322 -0.69 -14.54 23.41
N SER A 323 -0.07 -14.28 22.26
CA SER A 323 0.85 -13.15 22.06
C SER A 323 0.16 -11.79 22.20
N PHE A 324 -1.15 -11.71 21.92
CA PHE A 324 -1.98 -10.52 22.11
C PHE A 324 -2.73 -10.49 23.45
N ASP A 325 -2.36 -11.35 24.41
CA ASP A 325 -3.03 -11.47 25.72
C ASP A 325 -4.49 -11.93 25.64
N LEU A 326 -4.84 -12.70 24.60
CA LEU A 326 -6.19 -13.23 24.38
C LEU A 326 -6.25 -14.71 24.76
N LYS A 327 -7.38 -15.16 25.31
CA LYS A 327 -7.63 -16.59 25.63
C LYS A 327 -7.53 -17.44 24.36
N SER A 328 -6.78 -18.55 24.42
CA SER A 328 -6.74 -19.57 23.38
C SER A 328 -8.14 -20.16 23.16
N VAL A 329 -8.50 -20.43 21.91
CA VAL A 329 -9.78 -21.05 21.56
C VAL A 329 -9.48 -22.33 20.79
N GLN A 330 -10.13 -23.44 21.13
CA GLN A 330 -10.03 -24.66 20.34
C GLN A 330 -10.61 -24.40 18.93
N PRO A 331 -9.93 -24.82 17.86
CA PRO A 331 -10.44 -24.61 16.51
C PRO A 331 -11.79 -25.32 16.34
N HIS A 332 -12.86 -24.56 16.17
CA HIS A 332 -14.15 -25.12 15.74
C HIS A 332 -14.02 -25.59 14.29
N GLN A 333 -14.09 -26.91 14.07
CA GLN A 333 -14.29 -27.48 12.74
C GLN A 333 -15.79 -27.46 12.45
N MET A 334 -16.23 -26.61 11.51
CA MET A 334 -17.59 -26.65 10.98
C MET A 334 -17.53 -26.63 9.45
N GLY A 335 -18.17 -27.63 8.84
CA GLY A 335 -18.47 -27.71 7.42
C GLY A 335 -17.38 -28.29 6.51
N PHE A 336 -17.75 -28.52 5.24
CA PHE A 336 -16.89 -28.97 4.16
C PHE A 336 -15.63 -28.09 4.06
N SER A 337 -14.48 -28.63 4.44
CA SER A 337 -13.22 -27.86 4.44
C SER A 337 -12.47 -28.09 3.13
N VAL A 338 -12.35 -27.05 2.32
CA VAL A 338 -11.41 -27.07 1.18
C VAL A 338 -10.00 -27.38 1.71
N PRO A 339 -9.29 -28.38 1.15
CA PRO A 339 -7.94 -28.70 1.55
C PRO A 339 -7.07 -27.43 1.64
N PRO A 340 -6.29 -27.24 2.72
CA PRO A 340 -5.52 -26.01 2.93
C PRO A 340 -4.61 -25.64 1.76
N ILE A 341 -4.12 -26.64 1.01
CA ILE A 341 -3.31 -26.44 -0.19
C ILE A 341 -4.13 -25.90 -1.36
N LEU A 342 -5.32 -26.44 -1.64
CA LEU A 342 -6.20 -25.95 -2.70
C LEU A 342 -6.66 -24.53 -2.43
N ARG A 343 -7.03 -24.23 -1.17
CA ARG A 343 -7.32 -22.85 -0.76
C ARG A 343 -6.12 -21.94 -0.97
N HIS A 344 -4.91 -22.42 -0.69
CA HIS A 344 -3.70 -21.62 -0.88
C HIS A 344 -3.43 -21.35 -2.35
N LEU A 345 -3.52 -22.37 -3.20
CA LEU A 345 -3.36 -22.24 -4.65
C LEU A 345 -4.40 -21.30 -5.24
N ALA A 346 -5.67 -21.43 -4.84
CA ALA A 346 -6.72 -20.51 -5.28
C ALA A 346 -6.42 -19.05 -4.91
N LEU A 347 -5.86 -18.79 -3.71
CA LEU A 347 -5.43 -17.44 -3.34
C LEU A 347 -4.23 -16.94 -4.17
N TRP A 348 -3.30 -17.82 -4.54
CA TRP A 348 -2.22 -17.47 -5.46
C TRP A 348 -2.70 -17.22 -6.89
N CYS A 349 -3.78 -17.86 -7.35
CA CYS A 349 -4.36 -17.56 -8.66
C CYS A 349 -4.84 -16.10 -8.76
N VAL A 350 -5.28 -15.50 -7.65
CA VAL A 350 -5.65 -14.06 -7.60
C VAL A 350 -4.44 -13.15 -7.84
N PHE A 351 -3.21 -13.64 -7.64
CA PHE A 351 -1.98 -12.92 -7.95
C PHE A 351 -1.45 -13.31 -9.35
N ILE A 352 -1.33 -14.60 -9.62
CA ILE A 352 -0.67 -15.14 -10.83
C ILE A 352 -1.46 -14.83 -12.09
N LEU A 353 -2.79 -14.99 -12.09
CA LEU A 353 -3.59 -14.81 -13.31
C LEU A 353 -3.63 -13.34 -13.75
N PRO A 354 -3.92 -12.35 -12.87
CA PRO A 354 -3.83 -10.95 -13.26
C PRO A 354 -2.41 -10.57 -13.69
N LEU A 355 -1.38 -11.04 -12.98
CA LEU A 355 0.00 -10.75 -13.36
C LEU A 355 0.33 -11.29 -14.75
N GLY A 356 0.00 -12.56 -15.03
CA GLY A 356 0.23 -13.16 -16.34
C GLY A 356 -0.46 -12.37 -17.45
N TYR A 357 -1.70 -11.93 -17.23
CA TYR A 357 -2.42 -11.07 -18.17
C TYR A 357 -1.70 -9.73 -18.41
N LEU A 358 -1.31 -9.01 -17.34
CA LEU A 358 -0.65 -7.71 -17.46
C LEU A 358 0.73 -7.82 -18.11
N LEU A 359 1.48 -8.90 -17.83
CA LEU A 359 2.79 -9.12 -18.47
C LEU A 359 2.65 -9.40 -19.96
N VAL A 360 1.66 -10.19 -20.37
CA VAL A 360 1.37 -10.43 -21.79
C VAL A 360 0.91 -9.14 -22.47
N ALA A 361 0.01 -8.38 -21.83
CA ALA A 361 -0.47 -7.11 -22.36
C ALA A 361 0.68 -6.10 -22.56
N GLU A 362 1.58 -5.97 -21.59
CA GLU A 362 2.74 -5.06 -21.68
C GLU A 362 3.70 -5.51 -22.78
N ALA A 363 3.99 -6.82 -22.87
CA ALA A 363 4.83 -7.37 -23.93
C ALA A 363 4.23 -7.13 -25.32
N MET A 364 2.92 -7.35 -25.50
CA MET A 364 2.22 -7.10 -26.76
C MET A 364 2.23 -5.60 -27.12
N GLN A 365 1.96 -4.72 -26.17
CA GLN A 365 2.01 -3.27 -26.39
C GLN A 365 3.40 -2.82 -26.84
N ARG A 366 4.47 -3.38 -26.25
CA ARG A 366 5.85 -3.04 -26.65
C ARG A 366 6.16 -3.48 -28.09
N ILE A 367 5.74 -4.68 -28.48
CA ILE A 367 5.89 -5.17 -29.86
C ILE A 367 5.16 -4.25 -30.84
N ASP A 368 3.92 -3.89 -30.51
CA ASP A 368 3.08 -2.98 -31.31
C ASP A 368 3.75 -1.59 -31.45
N LEU A 369 4.21 -1.01 -30.34
CA LEU A 369 4.93 0.27 -30.34
C LEU A 369 6.27 0.22 -31.10
N GLN A 370 6.94 -0.92 -31.20
CA GLN A 370 8.17 -1.05 -31.99
C GLN A 370 7.89 -1.01 -33.50
N GLN A 371 6.72 -1.46 -33.94
CA GLN A 371 6.32 -1.50 -35.35
C GLN A 371 5.69 -0.19 -35.84
N MET A 372 5.13 0.61 -34.93
CA MET A 372 4.52 1.90 -35.22
C MET A 372 5.54 2.95 -35.70
N LYS A 373 5.09 3.85 -36.59
CA LYS A 373 5.86 5.06 -36.92
C LYS A 373 5.83 6.03 -35.75
N ASP A 374 6.85 6.87 -35.62
CA ASP A 374 6.94 7.80 -34.48
C ASP A 374 5.73 8.75 -34.39
N VAL A 375 5.21 9.21 -35.53
CA VAL A 375 3.97 10.02 -35.58
C VAL A 375 2.77 9.28 -34.97
N GLU A 376 2.63 7.98 -35.25
CA GLU A 376 1.55 7.15 -34.73
C GLU A 376 1.69 6.91 -33.23
N LYS A 377 2.93 6.71 -32.74
CA LYS A 377 3.21 6.56 -31.30
C LYS A 377 2.80 7.80 -30.52
N VAL A 378 3.14 8.98 -31.02
CA VAL A 378 2.81 10.23 -30.33
C VAL A 378 1.30 10.52 -30.42
N GLN A 379 0.66 10.25 -31.56
CA GLN A 379 -0.80 10.39 -31.69
C GLN A 379 -1.55 9.46 -30.73
N ARG A 380 -1.10 8.21 -30.60
CA ARG A 380 -1.63 7.27 -29.62
C ARG A 380 -1.45 7.78 -28.19
N ALA A 381 -0.27 8.29 -27.85
CA ALA A 381 0.00 8.87 -26.53
C ALA A 381 -0.93 10.05 -26.21
N VAL A 382 -1.34 10.86 -27.20
CA VAL A 382 -2.36 11.89 -26.99
C VAL A 382 -3.71 11.28 -26.64
N THR A 383 -4.21 10.38 -27.48
CA THR A 383 -5.53 9.75 -27.26
C THR A 383 -5.59 9.03 -25.91
N ASP A 384 -4.51 8.37 -25.52
CA ASP A 384 -4.41 7.67 -24.26
C ASP A 384 -4.37 8.66 -23.06
N ASN A 385 -3.61 9.76 -23.15
CA ASN A 385 -3.61 10.79 -22.10
C ASN A 385 -4.93 11.58 -22.03
N GLU A 386 -5.59 11.84 -23.16
CA GLU A 386 -6.94 12.43 -23.21
C GLU A 386 -7.94 11.51 -22.51
N SER A 387 -7.85 10.20 -22.73
CA SER A 387 -8.71 9.20 -22.06
C SER A 387 -8.45 9.14 -20.55
N LEU A 388 -7.18 9.19 -20.13
CA LEU A 388 -6.80 9.26 -18.72
C LEU A 388 -7.29 10.55 -18.03
N ALA A 389 -7.14 11.69 -18.70
CA ALA A 389 -7.64 12.97 -18.21
C ALA A 389 -9.17 12.99 -18.15
N ALA A 390 -9.87 12.39 -19.11
CA ALA A 390 -11.32 12.26 -19.08
C ALA A 390 -11.82 11.32 -17.97
N ALA A 391 -11.06 10.27 -17.65
CA ALA A 391 -11.34 9.38 -16.52
C ALA A 391 -11.16 10.08 -15.16
N ALA A 392 -10.23 11.02 -15.05
CA ALA A 392 -9.88 11.74 -13.82
C ALA A 392 -9.76 13.27 -14.06
N PRO A 393 -10.89 13.96 -14.34
CA PRO A 393 -10.88 15.33 -14.87
C PRO A 393 -10.32 16.38 -13.90
N GLY A 394 -10.47 16.18 -12.59
CA GLY A 394 -9.91 17.03 -11.54
C GLY A 394 -8.45 16.69 -11.17
N SER A 395 -7.76 15.84 -11.94
CA SER A 395 -6.37 15.52 -11.67
C SER A 395 -5.41 16.50 -12.36
N PHE A 396 -4.73 17.32 -11.56
CA PHE A 396 -3.67 18.19 -12.06
C PHE A 396 -2.51 17.39 -12.68
N MET A 397 -2.24 16.17 -12.19
CA MET A 397 -1.21 15.29 -12.77
C MET A 397 -1.61 14.76 -14.15
N ALA A 398 -2.90 14.46 -14.37
CA ALA A 398 -3.40 14.06 -15.67
C ALA A 398 -3.30 15.23 -16.68
N GLN A 399 -3.71 16.44 -16.26
CA GLN A 399 -3.60 17.63 -17.09
C GLN A 399 -2.15 17.98 -17.41
N TYR A 400 -1.25 17.85 -16.44
CA TYR A 400 0.18 18.08 -16.67
C TYR A 400 0.77 17.09 -17.68
N ALA A 401 0.44 15.79 -17.56
CA ALA A 401 0.90 14.77 -18.49
C ALA A 401 0.35 15.01 -19.91
N LEU A 402 -0.91 15.45 -20.01
CA LEU A 402 -1.52 15.84 -21.27
C LEU A 402 -0.80 17.05 -21.90
N GLY A 403 -0.50 18.09 -21.11
CA GLY A 403 0.27 19.26 -21.56
C GLY A 403 1.67 18.90 -22.05
N LYS A 404 2.39 18.02 -21.34
CA LYS A 404 3.69 17.48 -21.80
C LYS A 404 3.58 16.77 -23.15
N THR A 405 2.48 16.06 -23.38
CA THR A 405 2.24 15.35 -24.63
C THR A 405 1.96 16.32 -25.77
N TYR A 406 1.14 17.35 -25.56
CA TYR A 406 0.92 18.41 -26.55
C TYR A 406 2.19 19.19 -26.88
N ALA A 407 3.01 19.53 -25.89
CA ALA A 407 4.28 20.24 -26.08
C ALA A 407 5.29 19.43 -26.90
N THR A 408 5.22 18.10 -26.82
CA THR A 408 6.05 17.17 -27.62
C THR A 408 5.61 17.14 -29.09
N LEU A 409 4.33 17.43 -29.35
CA LEU A 409 3.76 17.53 -30.70
C LEU A 409 3.88 18.92 -31.34
N GLY A 410 4.44 19.89 -30.62
CA GLY A 410 4.43 21.29 -31.05
C GLY A 410 3.03 21.92 -31.05
N GLN A 411 2.07 21.32 -30.35
CA GLN A 411 0.73 21.90 -30.14
C GLN A 411 0.79 22.88 -28.96
N ASP A 412 1.57 23.94 -29.12
CA ASP A 412 2.00 24.78 -27.99
C ASP A 412 0.82 25.51 -27.31
N GLU A 413 -0.20 25.93 -28.06
CA GLU A 413 -1.43 26.51 -27.47
C GLU A 413 -2.16 25.51 -26.57
N ARG A 414 -2.40 24.28 -27.04
CA ARG A 414 -3.05 23.24 -26.23
C ARG A 414 -2.19 22.85 -25.03
N ALA A 415 -0.86 22.87 -25.19
CA ALA A 415 0.06 22.61 -24.09
C ALA A 415 -0.02 23.71 -23.02
N ARG A 416 -0.05 24.99 -23.43
CA ARG A 416 -0.23 26.15 -22.53
C ARG A 416 -1.53 26.03 -21.76
N ASP A 417 -2.64 25.75 -22.43
CA ASP A 417 -3.95 25.58 -21.79
C ASP A 417 -3.92 24.48 -20.72
N ALA A 418 -3.34 23.31 -21.04
CA ALA A 418 -3.24 22.19 -20.10
C ALA A 418 -2.33 22.51 -18.89
N PHE A 419 -1.22 23.23 -19.10
CA PHE A 419 -0.36 23.67 -18.01
C PHE A 419 -1.01 24.76 -17.15
N GLN A 420 -1.78 25.67 -17.73
CA GLN A 420 -2.56 26.66 -16.98
C GLN A 420 -3.63 25.97 -16.12
N GLN A 421 -4.40 25.02 -16.69
CA GLN A 421 -5.36 24.21 -15.92
C GLN A 421 -4.68 23.44 -14.77
N THR A 422 -3.48 22.91 -15.01
CA THR A 422 -2.67 22.27 -13.95
C THR A 422 -2.41 23.24 -12.79
N LEU A 423 -2.06 24.49 -13.09
CA LEU A 423 -1.79 25.53 -12.07
C LEU A 423 -3.06 26.07 -11.42
N GLU A 424 -4.20 26.10 -12.13
CA GLU A 424 -5.50 26.42 -11.53
C GLU A 424 -5.89 25.37 -10.48
N MET A 425 -5.67 24.08 -10.79
CA MET A 425 -5.92 22.97 -9.86
C MET A 425 -4.88 22.90 -8.73
N ASN A 426 -3.61 23.23 -9.03
CA ASN A 426 -2.51 23.20 -8.07
C ASN A 426 -1.52 24.37 -8.30
N PRO A 427 -1.77 25.54 -7.70
CA PRO A 427 -0.95 26.74 -7.92
C PRO A 427 0.52 26.59 -7.50
N GLY A 428 0.83 25.63 -6.62
CA GLY A 428 2.18 25.36 -6.13
C GLY A 428 2.99 24.40 -7.02
N PHE A 429 2.43 23.92 -8.14
CA PHE A 429 3.08 22.92 -8.98
C PHE A 429 4.15 23.53 -9.90
N THR A 430 5.35 23.69 -9.38
CA THR A 430 6.46 24.38 -10.07
C THR A 430 6.79 23.79 -11.43
N SER A 431 6.66 22.47 -11.61
CA SER A 431 6.95 21.81 -12.87
C SER A 431 6.07 22.30 -14.03
N ALA A 432 4.81 22.72 -13.79
CA ALA A 432 4.00 23.32 -14.86
C ALA A 432 4.47 24.74 -15.22
N ASN A 433 4.89 25.54 -14.23
CA ASN A 433 5.50 26.85 -14.49
C ASN A 433 6.78 26.75 -15.32
N ASP A 434 7.62 25.76 -15.02
CA ASP A 434 8.87 25.54 -15.74
C ASP A 434 8.63 25.16 -17.22
N GLU A 435 7.61 24.32 -17.49
CA GLU A 435 7.23 23.97 -18.85
C GLU A 435 6.62 25.15 -19.62
N LEU A 436 5.82 26.01 -18.96
CA LEU A 436 5.31 27.24 -19.59
C LEU A 436 6.44 28.18 -20.01
N ARG A 437 7.44 28.39 -19.15
CA ARG A 437 8.62 29.21 -19.50
C ARG A 437 9.40 28.63 -20.66
N LEU A 438 9.50 27.29 -20.75
CA LEU A 438 10.14 26.63 -21.88
C LEU A 438 9.37 26.87 -23.18
N LEU A 439 8.03 26.83 -23.16
CA LEU A 439 7.21 27.14 -24.33
C LEU A 439 7.30 28.62 -24.75
N ASP A 440 7.45 29.55 -23.80
CA ASP A 440 7.67 30.97 -24.09
C ASP A 440 9.04 31.27 -24.72
N SER A 441 10.00 30.36 -24.55
CA SER A 441 11.36 30.53 -25.05
C SER A 441 11.61 29.92 -26.45
N ARG A 442 10.61 29.24 -27.01
CA ARG A 442 10.63 28.68 -28.38
C ARG A 442 10.17 29.70 -29.39
#